data_AF-A0A220UI20-F1
#
_entry.id   AF-A0A220UI20-F1
#
_cell.length_a   1.000
_cell.length_b   1.000
_cell.length_c   1.000
_cell.angle_alpha   90.00
_cell.angle_beta   90.00
_cell.angle_gamma   90.00
#
_symmetry.space_group_name_H-M   'P 1'
#
loop_
_entity.id
_entity.type
_entity.pdbx_description
1 polymer ?
#
loop_
_entity_poly.entity_id
_entity_poly.type
_entity_poly.pdbx_seq_one_letter_code
_entity_poly.pdbx_strand_id
1 'polypeptide(L)'
;MAFGGDRLLHGYVATGQDRAVQWEAVYSIAPRTKAPVVREFVDDDGEVQRSLELARWGLYPAWAKDKGPRPINARLETIATNGMFRGPFSSGRAIVPMTGYYEWVEADDGGKDPFFIHHPDGELLHAAGLTSARKAEDGDGWDVTFTIVTREARDASGEVHDRMPVFLTEDAVADWLVPGKLEPEQKDPLLAQLDQVSTTMAAELVTVPVDRQVNNVRTLDRTDPSLIAPLDAD
;
A
#
# COMPACT_ATOMS: atom_id res chain seq x y z
N MET A 1 -13.89 -9.84 13.74
CA MET A 1 -13.11 -11.09 13.58
C MET A 1 -11.70 -10.68 13.22
N ALA A 2 -10.68 -11.20 13.89
CA ALA A 2 -9.28 -10.86 13.59
C ALA A 2 -8.91 -11.35 12.17
N PHE A 3 -8.40 -10.44 11.33
CA PHE A 3 -7.96 -10.74 9.97
C PHE A 3 -6.61 -11.46 10.03
N GLY A 4 -6.63 -12.80 10.05
CA GLY A 4 -5.42 -13.62 10.00
C GLY A 4 -4.77 -13.66 8.61
N GLY A 5 -3.46 -13.97 8.56
CA GLY A 5 -2.69 -14.12 7.32
C GLY A 5 -3.29 -15.10 6.31
N ASP A 6 -4.05 -16.09 6.79
CA ASP A 6 -4.76 -17.08 5.95
C ASP A 6 -5.72 -16.43 4.94
N ARG A 7 -6.42 -15.32 5.26
CA ARG A 7 -7.27 -14.63 4.27
C ARG A 7 -6.50 -13.76 3.28
N LEU A 8 -5.33 -13.22 3.63
CA LEU A 8 -4.47 -12.52 2.65
C LEU A 8 -3.90 -13.51 1.61
N LEU A 9 -3.58 -14.73 2.05
CA LEU A 9 -3.12 -15.82 1.19
C LEU A 9 -4.24 -16.34 0.28
N HIS A 10 -5.46 -16.51 0.82
CA HIS A 10 -6.61 -16.96 0.04
C HIS A 10 -7.21 -15.88 -0.88
N GLY A 11 -7.14 -14.60 -0.49
CA GLY A 11 -7.73 -13.48 -1.24
C GLY A 11 -7.02 -13.16 -2.56
N TYR A 12 -5.74 -13.46 -2.69
CA TYR A 12 -4.98 -13.16 -3.92
C TYR A 12 -4.60 -14.38 -4.75
N VAL A 13 -4.85 -15.61 -4.29
CA VAL A 13 -4.54 -16.86 -5.02
C VAL A 13 -3.09 -16.87 -5.54
N ALA A 14 -2.11 -16.73 -4.64
CA ALA A 14 -0.71 -16.75 -5.04
C ALA A 14 -0.31 -18.13 -5.59
N THR A 15 0.19 -18.18 -6.83
CA THR A 15 0.56 -19.41 -7.54
C THR A 15 2.08 -19.68 -7.55
N GLY A 16 2.90 -18.69 -7.21
CA GLY A 16 4.36 -18.81 -7.14
C GLY A 16 4.89 -19.37 -5.81
N GLN A 17 6.22 -19.36 -5.63
CA GLN A 17 6.84 -19.62 -4.33
C GLN A 17 6.42 -18.53 -3.33
N ASP A 18 5.41 -18.84 -2.50
CA ASP A 18 4.99 -17.98 -1.41
C ASP A 18 6.16 -17.72 -0.45
N ARG A 19 6.44 -16.45 -0.20
CA ARG A 19 7.52 -15.99 0.69
C ARG A 19 6.98 -15.23 1.90
N ALA A 20 5.66 -15.16 2.07
CA ALA A 20 4.99 -14.58 3.21
C ALA A 20 4.59 -15.62 4.28
N VAL A 21 5.16 -16.83 4.23
CA VAL A 21 4.86 -18.05 5.04
C VAL A 21 4.91 -17.86 6.57
N GLN A 22 5.32 -16.69 7.07
CA GLN A 22 5.41 -16.36 8.50
C GLN A 22 4.74 -15.01 8.86
N TRP A 23 3.77 -14.55 8.08
CA TRP A 23 3.04 -13.32 8.41
C TRP A 23 1.96 -13.57 9.47
N GLU A 24 1.98 -12.76 10.53
CA GLU A 24 0.92 -12.69 11.55
C GLU A 24 0.06 -11.42 11.37
N ALA A 25 -1.12 -11.40 11.97
CA ALA A 25 -1.98 -10.21 11.92
C ALA A 25 -1.30 -9.03 12.64
N VAL A 26 -1.17 -7.90 11.96
CA VAL A 26 -0.57 -6.68 12.49
C VAL A 26 -1.51 -5.51 12.23
N TYR A 27 -1.85 -4.79 13.29
CA TYR A 27 -2.78 -3.65 13.28
C TYR A 27 -2.06 -2.30 13.17
N SER A 28 -0.74 -2.26 13.45
CA SER A 28 0.08 -1.06 13.23
C SER A 28 1.34 -1.39 12.42
N ILE A 29 1.34 -0.94 11.16
CA ILE A 29 2.48 -1.05 10.24
C ILE A 29 3.06 0.34 10.04
N ALA A 30 4.26 0.55 10.59
CA ALA A 30 4.98 1.82 10.43
C ALA A 30 5.90 1.78 9.21
N PRO A 31 6.24 2.96 8.62
CA PRO A 31 7.32 3.10 7.67
C PRO A 31 8.59 2.35 8.08
N ARG A 32 9.34 1.86 7.09
CA ARG A 32 10.61 1.12 7.23
C ARG A 32 10.51 -0.29 7.78
N THR A 33 9.33 -0.70 8.23
CA THR A 33 9.01 -2.09 8.55
C THR A 33 8.64 -2.88 7.29
N LYS A 34 8.50 -4.21 7.41
CA LYS A 34 8.02 -5.05 6.32
C LYS A 34 6.50 -5.18 6.35
N ALA A 35 5.89 -5.25 5.18
CA ALA A 35 4.46 -5.46 4.99
C ALA A 35 4.23 -6.40 3.78
N PRO A 36 3.09 -7.12 3.74
CA PRO A 36 2.71 -7.91 2.58
C PRO A 36 2.52 -7.03 1.35
N VAL A 37 3.06 -7.48 0.22
CA VAL A 37 2.82 -6.91 -1.11
C VAL A 37 2.53 -8.05 -2.09
N VAL A 38 1.55 -7.83 -2.97
CA VAL A 38 1.20 -8.74 -4.06
C VAL A 38 1.78 -8.21 -5.35
N ARG A 39 2.38 -9.08 -6.15
CA ARG A 39 2.97 -8.74 -7.44
C ARG A 39 2.70 -9.85 -8.44
N GLU A 40 2.69 -9.48 -9.71
CA GLU A 40 2.74 -10.44 -10.80
C GLU A 40 4.05 -10.31 -11.57
N PHE A 41 4.50 -11.43 -12.09
CA PHE A 41 5.68 -11.54 -12.94
C PHE A 41 5.51 -12.68 -13.93
N VAL A 42 6.25 -12.63 -15.03
CA VAL A 42 6.34 -13.76 -15.97
C VAL A 42 7.52 -14.62 -15.53
N ASP A 43 7.30 -15.93 -15.36
CA ASP A 43 8.35 -16.88 -15.02
C ASP A 43 9.18 -17.33 -16.24
N ASP A 44 10.13 -18.24 -16.04
CA ASP A 44 11.03 -18.73 -17.08
C ASP A 44 10.30 -19.53 -18.18
N ASP A 45 9.11 -20.06 -17.89
CA ASP A 45 8.26 -20.79 -18.82
C ASP A 45 7.32 -19.85 -19.61
N GLY A 46 7.32 -18.55 -19.29
CA GLY A 46 6.48 -17.55 -19.94
C GLY A 46 5.08 -17.40 -19.32
N GLU A 47 4.84 -18.03 -18.18
CA GLU A 47 3.55 -18.01 -17.51
C GLU A 47 3.47 -16.88 -16.49
N VAL A 48 2.28 -16.27 -16.37
CA VAL A 48 2.05 -15.23 -15.37
C VAL A 48 1.90 -15.89 -14.00
N GLN A 49 2.80 -15.53 -13.10
CA GLN A 49 2.79 -15.93 -11.70
C GLN A 49 2.42 -14.76 -10.81
N ARG A 50 1.66 -15.07 -9.75
CA ARG A 50 1.35 -14.12 -8.68
C ARG A 50 2.02 -14.55 -7.39
N SER A 51 2.68 -13.62 -6.71
CA SER A 51 3.30 -13.87 -5.41
C SER A 51 2.86 -12.85 -4.36
N LEU A 52 2.69 -13.32 -3.13
CA LEU A 52 2.64 -12.51 -1.93
C LEU A 52 4.02 -12.57 -1.25
N GLU A 53 4.64 -11.42 -0.99
CA GLU A 53 5.93 -11.34 -0.31
C GLU A 53 5.99 -10.22 0.72
N LEU A 54 6.87 -10.35 1.72
CA LEU A 54 7.11 -9.28 2.68
C LEU A 54 8.17 -8.31 2.17
N ALA A 55 7.75 -7.11 1.77
CA ALA A 55 8.62 -6.04 1.30
C ALA A 55 8.74 -4.91 2.33
N ARG A 56 9.86 -4.19 2.32
CA ARG A 56 10.10 -3.07 3.24
C ARG A 56 9.45 -1.78 2.74
N TRP A 57 8.68 -1.11 3.60
CA TRP A 57 8.03 0.14 3.26
C TRP A 57 9.01 1.33 3.25
N GLY A 58 9.20 1.95 2.10
CA GLY A 58 10.18 3.00 1.84
C GLY A 58 11.00 2.63 0.61
N LEU A 59 10.50 2.98 -0.56
CA LEU A 59 11.02 2.55 -1.85
C LEU A 59 12.50 2.92 -2.01
N TYR A 60 13.30 1.95 -2.45
CA TYR A 60 14.69 2.12 -2.74
C TYR A 60 15.02 1.60 -4.14
N PRO A 61 15.10 2.48 -5.14
CA PRO A 61 15.53 2.11 -6.48
C PRO A 61 16.95 1.55 -6.49
N ALA A 62 17.23 0.53 -7.30
CA ALA A 62 18.54 -0.12 -7.36
C ALA A 62 19.72 0.82 -7.72
N TRP A 63 19.44 1.93 -8.41
CA TRP A 63 20.45 2.95 -8.78
C TRP A 63 20.68 4.00 -7.70
N ALA A 64 19.83 4.06 -6.67
CA ALA A 64 19.91 5.09 -5.66
C ALA A 64 21.11 4.84 -4.72
N LYS A 65 21.73 5.92 -4.25
CA LYS A 65 22.86 5.85 -3.31
C LYS A 65 22.37 5.48 -1.91
N ASP A 66 23.26 4.92 -1.08
CA ASP A 66 22.94 4.47 0.28
C ASP A 66 22.23 5.52 1.13
N LYS A 67 22.74 6.76 1.11
CA LYS A 67 22.14 7.90 1.84
C LYS A 67 20.97 8.57 1.13
N GLY A 68 20.47 7.98 0.04
CA GLY A 68 19.36 8.52 -0.74
C GLY A 68 18.04 8.53 0.05
N PRO A 69 17.04 9.27 -0.44
CA PRO A 69 15.68 9.21 0.11
C PRO A 69 15.10 7.80 -0.04
N ARG A 70 14.08 7.52 0.76
CA ARG A 70 13.32 6.26 0.75
C ARG A 70 11.84 6.58 0.94
N PRO A 71 11.22 7.19 -0.08
CA PRO A 71 9.85 7.67 0.02
C PRO A 71 8.90 6.51 0.31
N ILE A 72 7.98 6.77 1.24
CA ILE A 72 6.92 5.82 1.61
C ILE A 72 5.67 5.99 0.75
N ASN A 73 5.53 7.17 0.12
CA ASN A 73 4.45 7.54 -0.77
C ASN A 73 4.98 8.04 -2.13
N ALA A 74 4.28 7.69 -3.20
CA ALA A 74 4.53 8.15 -4.56
C ALA A 74 3.27 8.85 -5.09
N ARG A 75 3.41 10.08 -5.59
CA ARG A 75 2.26 10.89 -6.00
C ARG A 75 1.77 10.50 -7.39
N LEU A 76 0.50 10.06 -7.52
CA LEU A 76 -0.13 9.62 -8.77
C LEU A 76 0.13 10.59 -9.93
N GLU A 77 0.07 11.89 -9.66
CA GLU A 77 0.26 13.00 -10.60
C GLU A 77 1.68 13.05 -11.19
N THR A 78 2.66 12.40 -10.55
CA THR A 78 4.07 12.45 -10.95
C THR A 78 4.74 11.08 -11.07
N ILE A 79 4.05 9.96 -10.78
CA ILE A 79 4.69 8.64 -10.75
C ILE A 79 5.29 8.23 -12.10
N ALA A 80 4.73 8.70 -13.21
CA ALA A 80 5.21 8.38 -14.56
C ALA A 80 6.46 9.17 -14.98
N THR A 81 6.74 10.30 -14.34
CA THR A 81 7.81 11.24 -14.74
C THR A 81 8.91 11.38 -13.69
N ASN A 82 8.59 11.19 -12.41
CA ASN A 82 9.54 11.30 -11.31
C ASN A 82 10.66 10.26 -11.43
N GLY A 83 11.93 10.69 -11.32
CA GLY A 83 13.09 9.82 -11.48
C GLY A 83 13.11 8.59 -10.55
N MET A 84 12.58 8.70 -9.32
CA MET A 84 12.48 7.58 -8.37
C MET A 84 11.37 6.59 -8.72
N PHE A 85 10.29 7.04 -9.33
CA PHE A 85 9.06 6.26 -9.49
C PHE A 85 8.82 5.78 -10.90
N ARG A 86 9.31 6.47 -11.94
CA ARG A 86 9.00 6.14 -13.35
C ARG A 86 9.40 4.72 -13.76
N GLY A 87 10.51 4.20 -13.21
CA GLY A 87 10.96 2.83 -13.45
C GLY A 87 10.07 1.79 -12.75
N PRO A 88 9.90 1.90 -11.42
CA PRO A 88 8.94 1.10 -10.66
C PRO A 88 7.50 1.18 -11.19
N PHE A 89 7.00 2.34 -11.60
CA PHE A 89 5.70 2.50 -12.25
C PHE A 89 5.61 1.70 -13.56
N SER A 90 6.68 1.71 -14.35
CA SER A 90 6.72 1.01 -15.64
C SER A 90 6.71 -0.51 -15.49
N SER A 91 7.30 -1.11 -14.45
CA SER A 91 7.48 -2.58 -14.39
C SER A 91 7.49 -3.23 -13.00
N GLY A 92 7.38 -2.45 -11.94
CA GLY A 92 7.38 -2.90 -10.54
C GLY A 92 6.04 -2.61 -9.85
N ARG A 93 4.92 -2.67 -10.56
CA ARG A 93 3.59 -2.46 -9.99
C ARG A 93 3.25 -3.59 -9.01
N ALA A 94 2.57 -3.25 -7.93
CA ALA A 94 2.19 -4.16 -6.85
C ALA A 94 0.89 -3.71 -6.19
N ILE A 95 0.23 -4.61 -5.46
CA ILE A 95 -0.85 -4.27 -4.52
C ILE A 95 -0.31 -4.34 -3.10
N VAL A 96 -0.68 -3.34 -2.29
CA VAL A 96 -0.45 -3.33 -0.86
C VAL A 96 -1.80 -3.59 -0.18
N PRO A 97 -2.11 -4.84 0.19
CA PRO A 97 -3.36 -5.15 0.88
C PRO A 97 -3.36 -4.60 2.31
N MET A 98 -4.49 -4.04 2.72
CA MET A 98 -4.71 -3.58 4.11
C MET A 98 -6.18 -3.66 4.49
N THR A 99 -6.48 -3.77 5.77
CA THR A 99 -7.86 -3.64 6.28
C THR A 99 -8.29 -2.18 6.42
N GLY A 100 -7.34 -1.26 6.36
CA GLY A 100 -7.54 0.17 6.52
C GLY A 100 -6.22 0.88 6.76
N TYR A 101 -6.27 2.19 6.98
CA TYR A 101 -5.11 3.02 7.29
C TYR A 101 -5.47 4.11 8.31
N TYR A 102 -4.44 4.68 8.94
CA TYR A 102 -4.63 5.73 9.93
C TYR A 102 -4.39 7.11 9.32
N GLU A 103 -5.23 8.08 9.68
CA GLU A 103 -4.95 9.52 9.53
C GLU A 103 -5.00 10.21 10.89
N TRP A 104 -4.31 11.34 10.99
CA TRP A 104 -4.21 12.10 12.23
C TRP A 104 -4.67 13.52 12.00
N VAL A 105 -5.66 13.96 12.76
CA VAL A 105 -6.14 15.34 12.77
C VAL A 105 -5.54 16.07 13.97
N GLU A 106 -5.24 17.36 13.82
CA GLU A 106 -4.84 18.19 14.95
C GLU A 106 -5.98 18.29 15.96
N ALA A 107 -5.67 18.04 17.23
CA ALA A 107 -6.62 18.11 18.33
C ALA A 107 -6.54 19.47 19.04
N ASP A 108 -7.63 19.87 19.72
CA ASP A 108 -7.70 21.14 20.45
C ASP A 108 -6.63 21.29 21.55
N ASP A 109 -6.15 20.18 22.09
CA ASP A 109 -5.08 20.14 23.10
C ASP A 109 -3.66 20.25 22.51
N GLY A 110 -3.55 20.49 21.19
CA GLY A 110 -2.28 20.52 20.45
C GLY A 110 -1.71 19.12 20.18
N GLY A 111 -2.43 18.06 20.54
CA GLY A 111 -2.14 16.69 20.19
C GLY A 111 -2.59 16.32 18.78
N LYS A 112 -2.63 15.01 18.52
CA LYS A 112 -3.18 14.44 17.29
C LYS A 112 -4.18 13.35 17.63
N ASP A 113 -5.39 13.49 17.13
CA ASP A 113 -6.42 12.45 17.21
C ASP A 113 -6.31 11.52 16.01
N PRO A 114 -6.05 10.22 16.24
CA PRO A 114 -6.00 9.25 15.18
C PRO A 114 -7.41 8.81 14.78
N PHE A 115 -7.59 8.63 13.48
CA PHE A 115 -8.76 8.04 12.88
C PHE A 115 -8.33 6.83 12.05
N PHE A 116 -9.14 5.78 12.08
CA PHE A 116 -8.98 4.62 11.22
C PHE A 116 -9.97 4.70 10.07
N ILE A 117 -9.46 4.67 8.84
CA ILE A 117 -10.23 4.69 7.60
C ILE A 117 -10.25 3.28 7.01
N HIS A 118 -11.44 2.75 6.76
CA HIS A 118 -11.62 1.37 6.29
C HIS A 118 -12.88 1.18 5.44
N HIS A 119 -13.01 0.00 4.81
CA HIS A 119 -14.26 -0.39 4.15
C HIS A 119 -15.32 -0.77 5.21
N PRO A 120 -16.56 -0.29 5.15
CA PRO A 120 -17.60 -0.53 6.17
C PRO A 120 -17.91 -2.01 6.38
N ASP A 121 -17.83 -2.83 5.33
CA ASP A 121 -18.07 -4.28 5.42
C ASP A 121 -16.84 -5.08 5.90
N GLY A 122 -15.73 -4.40 6.25
CA GLY A 122 -14.49 -5.04 6.68
C GLY A 122 -13.76 -5.77 5.55
N GLU A 123 -13.97 -5.36 4.31
CA GLU A 123 -13.27 -5.90 3.14
C GLU A 123 -11.82 -5.40 3.08
N LEU A 124 -10.98 -6.14 2.35
CA LEU A 124 -9.61 -5.70 2.10
C LEU A 124 -9.60 -4.51 1.15
N LEU A 125 -8.80 -3.52 1.48
CA LEU A 125 -8.46 -2.43 0.58
C LEU A 125 -7.22 -2.80 -0.24
N HIS A 126 -7.29 -2.56 -1.55
CA HIS A 126 -6.25 -2.88 -2.50
C HIS A 126 -5.51 -1.60 -2.89
N ALA A 127 -4.51 -1.17 -2.11
CA ALA A 127 -3.77 0.04 -2.43
C ALA A 127 -2.76 -0.22 -3.57
N ALA A 128 -2.75 0.64 -4.58
CA ALA A 128 -1.74 0.63 -5.62
C ALA A 128 -0.37 0.93 -5.01
N GLY A 129 0.60 0.05 -5.26
CA GLY A 129 1.97 0.16 -4.78
C GLY A 129 2.99 0.01 -5.91
N LEU A 130 4.19 0.51 -5.65
CA LEU A 130 5.35 0.31 -6.52
C LEU A 130 6.44 -0.40 -5.72
N THR A 131 7.14 -1.33 -6.36
CA THR A 131 8.24 -2.10 -5.78
C THR A 131 9.55 -1.86 -6.51
N SER A 132 10.64 -2.07 -5.80
CA SER A 132 11.99 -2.13 -6.34
C SER A 132 12.76 -3.20 -5.61
N ALA A 133 13.45 -4.05 -6.36
CA ALA A 133 14.32 -5.09 -5.83
C ALA A 133 15.79 -4.69 -6.05
N ARG A 134 16.59 -4.85 -5.01
CA ARG A 134 18.05 -4.72 -5.04
C ARG A 134 18.67 -6.01 -4.52
N LYS A 135 19.86 -6.36 -5.00
CA LYS A 135 20.58 -7.50 -4.42
C LYS A 135 20.88 -7.20 -2.95
N ALA A 136 20.69 -8.17 -2.07
CA ALA A 136 21.03 -8.01 -0.66
C ALA A 136 22.56 -7.87 -0.48
N GLU A 137 22.99 -7.15 0.55
CA GLU A 137 24.41 -6.84 0.80
C GLU A 137 25.25 -8.07 1.12
N ASP A 138 24.63 -9.07 1.75
CA ASP A 138 25.21 -10.40 2.02
C ASP A 138 25.32 -11.27 0.76
N GLY A 139 24.74 -10.84 -0.36
CA GLY A 139 24.79 -11.52 -1.64
C GLY A 139 23.73 -12.61 -1.83
N ASP A 140 22.98 -12.95 -0.78
CA ASP A 140 21.97 -14.01 -0.77
C ASP A 140 20.57 -13.38 -0.86
N GLY A 141 20.02 -13.39 -2.07
CA GLY A 141 18.65 -12.95 -2.35
C GLY A 141 18.49 -11.45 -2.66
N TRP A 142 17.27 -10.96 -2.44
CA TRP A 142 16.83 -9.64 -2.86
C TRP A 142 16.19 -8.88 -1.69
N ASP A 143 16.59 -7.63 -1.49
CA ASP A 143 15.87 -6.68 -0.63
C ASP A 143 14.80 -6.00 -1.49
N VAL A 144 13.55 -6.39 -1.28
CA VAL A 144 12.40 -5.80 -1.94
C VAL A 144 11.87 -4.66 -1.07
N THR A 145 11.77 -3.49 -1.68
CA THR A 145 11.21 -2.28 -1.05
C THR A 145 9.98 -1.84 -1.81
N PHE A 146 9.06 -1.16 -1.13
CA PHE A 146 7.85 -0.66 -1.76
C PHE A 146 7.47 0.76 -1.29
N THR A 147 6.59 1.40 -2.06
CA THR A 147 5.90 2.65 -1.71
C THR A 147 4.43 2.51 -2.07
N ILE A 148 3.56 3.20 -1.35
CA ILE A 148 2.14 3.31 -1.68
C ILE A 148 1.98 4.48 -2.67
N VAL A 149 1.14 4.32 -3.69
CA VAL A 149 0.74 5.43 -4.57
C VAL A 149 -0.36 6.21 -3.85
N THR A 150 -0.22 7.53 -3.77
CA THR A 150 -1.21 8.41 -3.16
C THR A 150 -1.74 9.41 -4.17
N ARG A 151 -2.93 9.95 -3.92
CA ARG A 151 -3.56 11.05 -4.68
C ARG A 151 -4.09 12.12 -3.72
N GLU A 152 -4.43 13.28 -4.25
CA GLU A 152 -5.22 14.28 -3.51
C GLU A 152 -6.57 13.69 -3.10
N ALA A 153 -6.96 13.82 -1.83
CA ALA A 153 -8.34 13.65 -1.44
C ALA A 153 -9.11 14.93 -1.80
N ARG A 154 -10.27 14.78 -2.43
CA ARG A 154 -11.18 15.90 -2.72
C ARG A 154 -12.44 15.71 -1.91
N ASP A 155 -12.85 16.73 -1.18
CA ASP A 155 -14.16 16.74 -0.55
C ASP A 155 -15.27 17.19 -1.52
N ALA A 156 -16.52 17.19 -1.03
CA ALA A 156 -17.69 17.61 -1.80
C ALA A 156 -17.66 19.11 -2.19
N SER A 157 -16.86 19.94 -1.49
CA SER A 157 -16.62 21.35 -1.83
C SER A 157 -15.54 21.55 -2.90
N GLY A 158 -14.79 20.49 -3.24
CA GLY A 158 -13.66 20.55 -4.16
C GLY A 158 -12.37 21.06 -3.51
N GLU A 159 -12.34 21.22 -2.18
CA GLU A 159 -11.10 21.51 -1.46
C GLU A 159 -10.20 20.28 -1.46
N VAL A 160 -8.90 20.52 -1.70
CA VAL A 160 -7.87 19.48 -1.67
C VAL A 160 -7.43 19.29 -0.23
N HIS A 161 -7.66 18.09 0.30
CA HIS A 161 -7.27 17.67 1.65
C HIS A 161 -5.93 16.95 1.68
N ASP A 162 -5.60 16.40 2.84
CA ASP A 162 -4.56 15.39 3.03
C ASP A 162 -4.63 14.28 1.97
N ARG A 163 -3.48 13.67 1.67
CA ARG A 163 -3.37 12.70 0.58
C ARG A 163 -3.81 11.32 1.05
N MET A 164 -4.64 10.66 0.26
CA MET A 164 -5.06 9.28 0.50
C MET A 164 -4.32 8.28 -0.40
N PRO A 165 -4.20 7.00 0.00
CA PRO A 165 -3.80 5.93 -0.91
C PRO A 165 -4.69 5.85 -2.16
N VAL A 166 -4.11 5.44 -3.28
CA VAL A 166 -4.88 5.07 -4.48
C VAL A 166 -5.41 3.65 -4.27
N PHE A 167 -6.70 3.51 -3.98
CA PHE A 167 -7.36 2.20 -3.84
C PHE A 167 -7.93 1.72 -5.18
N LEU A 168 -7.95 0.40 -5.36
CA LEU A 168 -8.43 -0.27 -6.56
C LEU A 168 -9.59 -1.21 -6.23
N THR A 169 -10.52 -1.34 -7.17
CA THR A 169 -11.50 -2.44 -7.18
C THR A 169 -10.82 -3.75 -7.57
N GLU A 170 -11.45 -4.89 -7.29
CA GLU A 170 -10.93 -6.21 -7.67
C GLU A 170 -10.63 -6.31 -9.18
N ASP A 171 -11.52 -5.78 -10.04
CA ASP A 171 -11.30 -5.78 -11.49
C ASP A 171 -10.08 -4.93 -11.89
N ALA A 172 -9.89 -3.76 -11.28
CA ALA A 172 -8.78 -2.87 -11.59
C ALA A 172 -7.43 -3.40 -11.08
N VAL A 173 -7.43 -4.34 -10.13
CA VAL A 173 -6.20 -5.02 -9.67
C VAL A 173 -5.54 -5.79 -10.81
N ALA A 174 -6.31 -6.46 -11.66
CA ALA A 174 -5.76 -7.24 -12.78
C ALA A 174 -5.05 -6.33 -13.80
N ASP A 175 -5.69 -5.23 -14.19
CA ASP A 175 -5.11 -4.24 -15.11
C ASP A 175 -3.85 -3.58 -14.54
N TRP A 176 -3.86 -3.30 -13.23
CA TRP A 176 -2.71 -2.71 -12.55
C TRP A 176 -1.51 -3.68 -12.46
N LEU A 177 -1.77 -4.96 -12.18
CA LEU A 177 -0.72 -5.95 -11.95
C LEU A 177 -0.11 -6.53 -13.23
N VAL A 178 -0.71 -6.34 -14.41
CA VAL A 178 -0.22 -6.86 -15.71
C VAL A 178 1.32 -6.80 -15.74
N PRO A 179 2.02 -7.94 -15.80
CA PRO A 179 3.47 -7.94 -15.67
C PRO A 179 4.14 -7.34 -16.92
N GLY A 180 5.35 -6.80 -16.72
CA GLY A 180 6.14 -6.22 -17.80
C GLY A 180 6.08 -4.69 -17.88
N LYS A 181 6.81 -4.16 -18.86
CA LYS A 181 6.98 -2.71 -19.04
C LYS A 181 5.73 -2.11 -19.67
N LEU A 182 5.22 -1.03 -19.08
CA LEU A 182 4.23 -0.18 -19.73
C LEU A 182 4.84 0.53 -20.94
N GLU A 183 4.18 0.35 -22.09
CA GLU A 183 4.42 1.15 -23.28
C GLU A 183 3.96 2.60 -23.05
N PRO A 184 4.58 3.59 -23.72
CA PRO A 184 4.26 5.00 -23.52
C PRO A 184 2.77 5.33 -23.60
N GLU A 185 2.07 4.79 -24.59
CA GLU A 185 0.64 4.98 -24.85
C GLU A 185 -0.28 4.38 -23.78
N GLN A 186 0.22 3.46 -22.96
CA GLN A 186 -0.56 2.81 -21.89
C GLN A 186 -0.58 3.64 -20.60
N LYS A 187 0.36 4.58 -20.42
CA LYS A 187 0.58 5.26 -19.14
C LYS A 187 -0.55 6.21 -18.78
N ASP A 188 -0.93 7.11 -19.67
CA ASP A 188 -1.95 8.11 -19.39
C ASP A 188 -3.34 7.49 -19.19
N PRO A 189 -3.79 6.51 -20.02
CA PRO A 189 -5.03 5.78 -19.77
C PRO A 189 -5.04 5.08 -18.41
N LEU A 190 -3.93 4.42 -18.05
CA LEU A 190 -3.82 3.75 -16.75
C LEU A 190 -3.91 4.75 -15.60
N LEU A 191 -3.21 5.89 -15.67
CA LEU A 191 -3.30 6.93 -14.63
C LEU A 191 -4.72 7.47 -14.48
N ALA A 192 -5.44 7.70 -15.58
CA ALA A 192 -6.83 8.14 -15.56
C ALA A 192 -7.76 7.10 -14.93
N GLN A 193 -7.58 5.82 -15.27
CA GLN A 193 -8.32 4.71 -14.66
C GLN A 193 -8.08 4.64 -13.15
N LEU A 194 -6.82 4.73 -12.70
CA LEU A 194 -6.47 4.70 -11.27
C LEU A 194 -7.14 5.85 -10.49
N ASP A 195 -7.14 7.06 -11.07
CA ASP A 195 -7.77 8.22 -10.43
C ASP A 195 -9.29 8.07 -10.33
N GLN A 196 -9.94 7.59 -11.40
CA GLN A 196 -11.38 7.34 -11.43
C GLN A 196 -11.78 6.24 -10.43
N VAL A 197 -11.15 5.08 -10.50
CA VAL A 197 -11.45 3.94 -9.62
C VAL A 197 -11.24 4.31 -8.15
N SER A 198 -10.13 4.98 -7.85
CA SER A 198 -9.85 5.42 -6.48
C SER A 198 -10.86 6.46 -5.98
N THR A 199 -11.43 7.29 -6.87
CA THR A 199 -12.51 8.23 -6.49
C THR A 199 -13.77 7.49 -6.07
N THR A 200 -14.14 6.43 -6.78
CA THR A 200 -15.28 5.59 -6.41
C THR A 200 -15.02 4.89 -5.08
N MET A 201 -13.85 4.24 -4.93
CA MET A 201 -13.48 3.56 -3.68
C MET A 201 -13.48 4.51 -2.48
N ALA A 202 -12.96 5.73 -2.64
CA ALA A 202 -12.91 6.73 -1.57
C ALA A 202 -14.30 7.08 -1.00
N ALA A 203 -15.33 7.09 -1.85
CA ALA A 203 -16.69 7.42 -1.45
C ALA A 203 -17.37 6.33 -0.60
N GLU A 204 -16.82 5.12 -0.59
CA GLU A 204 -17.34 3.98 0.17
C GLU A 204 -16.65 3.82 1.53
N LEU A 205 -15.50 4.46 1.73
CA LEU A 205 -14.74 4.35 2.98
C LEU A 205 -15.43 5.08 4.12
N VAL A 206 -15.31 4.50 5.31
CA VAL A 206 -15.76 5.11 6.56
C VAL A 206 -14.57 5.42 7.45
N THR A 207 -14.73 6.48 8.25
CA THR A 207 -13.70 6.99 9.16
C THR A 207 -14.23 6.91 10.58
N VAL A 208 -13.47 6.29 11.47
CA VAL A 208 -13.82 6.16 12.90
C VAL A 208 -12.68 6.67 13.79
N PRO A 209 -12.96 7.40 14.88
CA PRO A 209 -11.93 7.78 15.85
C PRO A 209 -11.42 6.52 16.57
N VAL A 210 -10.11 6.46 16.81
CA VAL A 210 -9.47 5.35 17.54
C VAL A 210 -8.61 5.86 18.68
N ASP A 211 -8.16 4.97 19.56
CA ASP A 211 -7.36 5.35 20.73
C ASP A 211 -6.01 5.98 20.34
N ARG A 212 -5.60 7.04 21.04
CA ARG A 212 -4.30 7.73 20.86
C ARG A 212 -3.09 6.82 21.09
N GLN A 213 -3.24 5.60 21.58
CA GLN A 213 -2.20 4.57 21.69
C GLN A 213 -1.43 4.39 20.36
N VAL A 214 -2.10 4.51 19.20
CA VAL A 214 -1.44 4.38 17.88
C VAL A 214 -0.41 5.49 17.59
N ASN A 215 -0.44 6.60 18.33
CA ASN A 215 0.50 7.71 18.16
C ASN A 215 1.94 7.32 18.53
N ASN A 216 2.12 6.30 19.40
CA ASN A 216 3.44 5.89 19.88
C ASN A 216 3.87 4.53 19.35
N VAL A 217 4.28 4.51 18.08
CA VAL A 217 4.78 3.32 17.37
C VAL A 217 6.01 2.66 18.00
N ARG A 218 6.66 3.30 18.99
CA ARG A 218 7.84 2.73 19.68
C ARG A 218 7.47 1.78 20.81
N THR A 219 6.29 1.95 21.39
CA THR A 219 5.88 1.24 22.62
C THR A 219 4.57 0.49 22.49
N LEU A 220 3.76 0.76 21.47
CA LEU A 220 2.53 0.01 21.23
C LEU A 220 2.83 -1.46 20.91
N ASP A 221 1.92 -2.35 21.30
CA ASP A 221 1.87 -3.71 20.76
C ASP A 221 1.16 -3.66 19.40
N ARG A 222 1.93 -3.83 18.33
CA ARG A 222 1.39 -3.72 16.96
C ARG A 222 0.45 -4.84 16.56
N THR A 223 0.37 -5.90 17.36
CA THR A 223 -0.52 -7.05 17.16
C THR A 223 -1.83 -6.91 17.93
N ASP A 224 -1.99 -5.85 18.72
CA ASP A 224 -3.19 -5.58 19.50
C ASP A 224 -4.37 -5.16 18.58
N PRO A 225 -5.46 -5.95 18.52
CA PRO A 225 -6.63 -5.61 17.71
C PRO A 225 -7.38 -4.37 18.22
N SER A 226 -7.18 -3.93 19.47
CA SER A 226 -7.85 -2.74 19.99
C SER A 226 -7.39 -1.44 19.30
N LEU A 227 -6.24 -1.45 18.62
CA LEU A 227 -5.70 -0.28 17.93
C LEU A 227 -6.59 0.25 16.81
N ILE A 228 -7.50 -0.58 16.30
CA ILE A 228 -8.49 -0.20 15.27
C ILE A 228 -9.93 -0.21 15.81
N ALA A 229 -10.12 -0.42 17.10
CA ALA A 229 -11.45 -0.39 17.70
C ALA A 229 -11.96 1.05 17.71
N PRO A 230 -13.18 1.32 17.19
CA PRO A 230 -13.78 2.64 17.30
C PRO A 230 -13.89 3.05 18.77
N LEU A 231 -13.58 4.31 19.07
CA LEU A 231 -13.96 4.91 20.34
C LEU A 231 -15.49 5.08 20.35
N ASP A 232 -16.11 4.82 21.50
CA ASP A 232 -17.53 5.08 21.68
C ASP A 232 -17.80 6.57 21.45
N ALA A 233 -18.92 6.88 20.77
CA ALA A 233 -19.37 8.25 20.66
C ALA A 233 -19.91 8.71 22.02
N ASP A 234 -19.26 9.70 22.63
CA ASP A 234 -19.76 10.41 23.81
C ASP A 234 -21.11 11.12 23.54
#